data_AF-A0A0C2Z4V2-F1
#
_entry.id   AF-A0A0C2Z4V2-F1
#
_cell.length_a   1.000
_cell.length_b   1.000
_cell.length_c   1.000
_cell.angle_alpha   90.00
_cell.angle_beta   90.00
_cell.angle_gamma   90.00
#
_symmetry.space_group_name_H-M   'P 1'
#
loop_
_entity.id
_entity.type
_entity.pdbx_description
1 polymer ?
#
loop_
_entity_poly.entity_id
_entity_poly.type
_entity_poly.pdbx_seq_one_letter_code
_entity_poly.pdbx_strand_id
1 'polypeptide(L)'
;MADHLAIDLDDAPPPFSQYEAEFFLSSDGDIISHDHHLNEDGEALYRFLLAQSQEPPLYLVDILGTHTEYRTRIIVNTVNGVRQEHIEQYSITVTDFHFSIDLVPYIIHGPVHWSSPDSDPTYRGLMLRQITATTGAPNHSDEQHLAKNPASSSPKTITRNATKDEINVFKSDEYARLTAGVPPWENPDGSPRAAPQASRRSLREWADNYATSPKLLKEFVYEKVIYGWNTAKLEQAIESAIASTSYSGRVSVDFTISGAKICIRPDNRLSRTLSSTFYKVLLIIFLVYPFIWLFKRFSSRGGGRWEVYGGAYALRLLEPVGTDEEDLNLIAAFDGGNAGLPPLREPRIVQTEHGLRKLTGYREGEWFREWESTIRRCAAMRLRQEEPLKRTVDGPGILEGYDNHALDGY
;
A
#
# COMPACT_ATOMS: atom_id res chain seq x y z
N MET A 1 -37.16 -59.28 30.18
CA MET A 1 -35.90 -58.72 29.66
C MET A 1 -36.28 -57.71 28.59
N ALA A 2 -36.46 -56.46 28.99
CA ALA A 2 -36.63 -55.34 28.07
C ALA A 2 -35.43 -54.43 28.31
N ASP A 3 -34.51 -54.43 27.34
CA ASP A 3 -33.31 -53.60 27.34
C ASP A 3 -33.73 -52.17 27.00
N HIS A 4 -33.56 -51.27 27.96
CA HIS A 4 -33.79 -49.85 27.76
C HIS A 4 -32.58 -49.26 27.01
N LEU A 5 -32.77 -48.85 25.77
CA LEU A 5 -31.87 -47.98 25.02
C LEU A 5 -31.73 -46.65 25.76
N ALA A 6 -30.66 -46.51 26.54
CA ALA A 6 -30.20 -45.21 27.02
C ALA A 6 -29.65 -44.43 25.81
N ILE A 7 -30.41 -43.43 25.37
CA ILE A 7 -29.92 -42.40 24.46
C ILE A 7 -29.06 -41.48 25.32
N ASP A 8 -27.75 -41.50 25.09
CA ASP A 8 -26.78 -40.56 25.69
C ASP A 8 -27.18 -39.14 25.27
N LEU A 9 -27.72 -38.35 26.20
CA LEU A 9 -28.17 -36.97 25.98
C LEU A 9 -27.07 -35.94 26.23
N ASP A 10 -25.83 -36.38 26.52
CA ASP A 10 -24.71 -35.51 26.88
C ASP A 10 -23.83 -35.07 25.70
N ASP A 11 -24.17 -35.46 24.47
CA ASP A 11 -23.47 -35.02 23.26
C ASP A 11 -24.07 -33.68 22.76
N ALA A 12 -23.98 -32.65 23.60
CA ALA A 12 -24.25 -31.28 23.15
C ALA A 12 -23.28 -30.95 22.00
N PRO A 13 -23.77 -30.41 20.86
CA PRO A 13 -22.87 -30.05 19.77
C PRO A 13 -21.81 -29.09 20.31
N PRO A 14 -20.54 -29.24 19.87
CA PRO A 14 -19.48 -28.39 20.34
C PRO A 14 -19.90 -26.91 20.17
N PRO A 15 -19.58 -26.05 21.14
CA PRO A 15 -19.90 -24.64 21.03
C PRO A 15 -19.30 -24.10 19.73
N PHE A 16 -20.07 -23.27 19.01
CA PHE A 16 -19.59 -22.63 17.79
C PHE A 16 -18.31 -21.85 18.08
N SER A 17 -17.16 -22.40 17.68
CA SER A 17 -15.89 -21.68 17.71
C SER A 17 -15.88 -20.67 16.56
N GLN A 18 -15.53 -19.42 16.84
CA GLN A 18 -15.27 -18.46 15.77
C GLN A 18 -14.14 -19.01 14.90
N TYR A 19 -14.38 -19.05 13.58
CA TYR A 19 -13.38 -19.52 12.63
C TYR A 19 -12.25 -18.48 12.54
N GLU A 20 -11.04 -18.92 12.85
CA GLU A 20 -9.80 -18.14 12.70
C GLU A 20 -9.02 -18.71 11.53
N ALA A 21 -8.83 -17.91 10.49
CA ALA A 21 -8.12 -18.34 9.30
C ALA A 21 -6.60 -18.36 9.53
N GLU A 22 -5.93 -19.38 8.99
CA GLU A 22 -4.47 -19.46 9.06
C GLU A 22 -3.81 -18.47 8.08
N PHE A 23 -2.84 -17.69 8.57
CA PHE A 23 -2.00 -16.83 7.73
C PHE A 23 -0.60 -16.69 8.30
N PHE A 24 0.33 -16.20 7.48
CA PHE A 24 1.67 -15.83 7.89
C PHE A 24 2.09 -14.51 7.25
N LEU A 25 3.11 -13.87 7.82
CA LEU A 25 3.66 -12.62 7.30
C LEU A 25 4.86 -12.90 6.38
N SER A 26 4.93 -12.17 5.27
CA SER A 26 6.11 -12.11 4.41
C SER A 26 7.25 -11.35 5.09
N SER A 27 8.46 -11.37 4.51
CA SER A 27 9.58 -10.51 4.95
C SER A 27 9.20 -9.03 4.98
N ASP A 28 8.35 -8.63 4.05
CA ASP A 28 7.93 -7.24 3.84
C ASP A 28 6.67 -6.90 4.66
N GLY A 29 6.24 -7.80 5.57
CA GLY A 29 5.04 -7.63 6.41
C GLY A 29 3.72 -7.97 5.73
N ASP A 30 3.71 -8.35 4.45
CA ASP A 30 2.49 -8.71 3.71
C ASP A 30 1.84 -9.97 4.30
N ILE A 31 0.51 -9.95 4.43
CA ILE A 31 -0.27 -11.09 4.92
C ILE A 31 -0.46 -12.09 3.79
N ILE A 32 -0.06 -13.34 3.99
CA ILE A 32 -0.26 -14.43 3.04
C ILE A 32 -1.04 -15.54 3.72
N SER A 33 -2.18 -15.91 3.14
CA SER A 33 -2.96 -17.06 3.59
C SER A 33 -3.07 -18.12 2.49
N HIS A 34 -2.90 -19.37 2.91
CA HIS A 34 -3.19 -20.56 2.12
C HIS A 34 -4.38 -21.33 2.68
N ASP A 35 -5.19 -20.70 3.52
CA ASP A 35 -6.30 -21.35 4.19
C ASP A 35 -7.36 -21.85 3.18
N HIS A 36 -7.74 -23.11 3.31
CA HIS A 36 -8.67 -23.76 2.41
C HIS A 36 -10.07 -23.12 2.43
N HIS A 37 -10.56 -22.76 3.61
CA HIS A 37 -11.90 -22.20 3.80
C HIS A 37 -11.99 -20.80 3.17
N LEU A 38 -10.94 -19.96 3.28
CA LEU A 38 -10.88 -18.67 2.56
C LEU A 38 -10.90 -18.81 1.02
N ASN A 39 -10.57 -19.99 0.50
CA ASN A 39 -10.55 -20.25 -0.94
C ASN A 39 -11.85 -20.81 -1.51
N GLU A 40 -12.73 -21.32 -0.66
CA GLU A 40 -13.99 -21.97 -1.04
C GLU A 40 -15.22 -21.17 -0.61
N ASP A 41 -15.12 -20.41 0.48
CA ASP A 41 -16.20 -19.55 0.97
C ASP A 41 -15.86 -18.07 0.79
N GLY A 42 -16.64 -17.39 -0.07
CA GLY A 42 -16.52 -15.95 -0.27
C GLY A 42 -16.91 -15.13 0.97
N GLU A 43 -17.68 -15.69 1.91
CA GLU A 43 -18.05 -15.03 3.16
C GLU A 43 -16.87 -14.93 4.11
N ALA A 44 -16.22 -16.06 4.33
CA ALA A 44 -15.04 -16.14 5.15
C ALA A 44 -13.93 -15.25 4.59
N LEU A 45 -13.72 -15.28 3.27
CA LEU A 45 -12.79 -14.38 2.60
C LEU A 45 -13.15 -12.90 2.82
N TYR A 46 -14.41 -12.53 2.59
CA TYR A 46 -14.87 -11.16 2.82
C TYR A 46 -14.62 -10.68 4.26
N ARG A 47 -15.02 -11.49 5.25
CA ARG A 47 -14.83 -11.17 6.67
C ARG A 47 -13.36 -11.08 7.04
N PHE A 48 -12.54 -12.01 6.55
CA PHE A 48 -11.10 -12.00 6.76
C PHE A 48 -10.47 -10.71 6.23
N LEU A 49 -10.80 -10.30 5.01
CA LEU A 49 -10.29 -9.05 4.42
C LEU A 49 -10.70 -7.83 5.24
N LEU A 50 -11.95 -7.75 5.70
CA LEU A 50 -12.41 -6.65 6.54
C LEU A 50 -11.66 -6.60 7.88
N ALA A 51 -11.50 -7.74 8.56
CA ALA A 51 -10.80 -7.82 9.83
C ALA A 51 -9.33 -7.40 9.69
N GLN A 52 -8.62 -7.97 8.71
CA GLN A 52 -7.20 -7.67 8.46
C GLN A 52 -6.95 -6.27 7.89
N SER A 53 -7.99 -5.61 7.37
CA SER A 53 -7.92 -4.21 6.92
C SER A 53 -8.09 -3.19 8.05
N GLN A 54 -8.49 -3.60 9.26
CA GLN A 54 -8.54 -2.66 10.39
C GLN A 54 -7.15 -2.22 10.83
N GLU A 55 -6.15 -3.07 10.63
CA GLU A 55 -4.76 -2.74 10.90
C GLU A 55 -4.14 -2.01 9.69
N PRO A 56 -3.67 -0.76 9.85
CA PRO A 56 -3.00 -0.04 8.77
C PRO A 56 -1.66 -0.70 8.42
N PRO A 57 -1.15 -0.50 7.18
CA PRO A 57 0.21 -0.93 6.84
C PRO A 57 1.25 -0.08 7.60
N LEU A 58 2.44 -0.63 7.79
CA LEU A 58 3.57 0.13 8.31
C LEU A 58 3.99 1.16 7.28
N TYR A 59 4.22 2.41 7.72
CA TYR A 59 4.60 3.50 6.85
C TYR A 59 5.78 4.27 7.43
N LEU A 60 6.88 4.27 6.70
CA LEU A 60 8.12 4.89 7.12
C LEU A 60 8.59 5.90 6.08
N VAL A 61 9.31 6.92 6.53
CA VAL A 61 10.18 7.71 5.67
C VAL A 61 11.63 7.36 6.00
N ASP A 62 12.32 6.81 5.02
CA ASP A 62 13.72 6.38 5.09
C ASP A 62 14.60 7.50 4.54
N ILE A 63 15.59 7.92 5.33
CA ILE A 63 16.48 9.03 5.00
C ILE A 63 17.91 8.51 4.98
N LEU A 64 18.54 8.56 3.81
CA LEU A 64 19.86 8.02 3.54
C LEU A 64 20.80 9.11 3.00
N GLY A 65 21.91 9.34 3.69
CA GLY A 65 23.01 10.18 3.22
C GLY A 65 24.17 9.31 2.76
N THR A 66 24.65 9.52 1.53
CA THR A 66 25.83 8.84 0.98
C THR A 66 26.81 9.81 0.33
N HIS A 67 28.09 9.48 0.32
CA HIS A 67 29.07 10.18 -0.51
C HIS A 67 29.93 9.19 -1.31
N THR A 68 30.55 9.70 -2.37
CA THR A 68 31.45 8.93 -3.22
C THR A 68 32.89 9.18 -2.78
N GLU A 69 33.59 8.13 -2.35
CA GLU A 69 35.03 8.15 -2.12
C GLU A 69 35.76 7.59 -3.34
N TYR A 70 36.89 8.20 -3.70
CA TYR A 70 37.82 7.66 -4.70
C TYR A 70 38.95 6.93 -3.98
N ARG A 71 39.06 5.62 -4.19
CA ARG A 71 40.12 4.79 -3.61
C ARG A 71 41.02 4.23 -4.69
N THR A 72 42.25 3.91 -4.31
CA THR A 72 43.22 3.24 -5.19
C THR A 72 43.49 1.84 -4.68
N ARG A 73 43.55 0.86 -5.57
CA ARG A 73 44.05 -0.49 -5.26
C ARG A 73 45.19 -0.87 -6.19
N ILE A 74 46.16 -1.62 -5.68
CA ILE A 74 47.20 -2.22 -6.48
C ILE A 74 46.68 -3.55 -6.99
N ILE A 75 46.62 -3.70 -8.32
CA ILE A 75 46.33 -4.98 -8.96
C ILE A 75 47.64 -5.56 -9.47
N VAL A 76 47.89 -6.83 -9.12
CA VAL A 76 49.00 -7.60 -9.66
C VAL A 76 48.46 -8.47 -10.79
N ASN A 77 48.77 -8.11 -12.04
CA ASN A 77 48.48 -8.95 -13.20
C ASN A 77 49.74 -9.67 -13.63
N THR A 78 49.64 -10.97 -13.91
CA THR A 78 50.75 -11.74 -14.47
C THR A 78 50.54 -11.87 -15.98
N VAL A 79 51.37 -11.17 -16.76
CA VAL A 79 51.36 -11.23 -18.23
C VAL A 79 52.67 -11.87 -18.66
N ASN A 80 52.60 -13.00 -19.39
CA ASN A 80 53.77 -13.75 -19.86
C ASN A 80 54.76 -14.15 -18.76
N GLY A 81 54.27 -14.51 -17.56
CA GLY A 81 55.10 -14.93 -16.43
C GLY A 81 55.76 -13.79 -15.64
N VAL A 82 55.58 -12.54 -16.08
CA VAL A 82 56.07 -11.34 -15.38
C VAL A 82 54.93 -10.72 -14.58
N ARG A 83 55.17 -10.48 -13.29
CA ARG A 83 54.23 -9.73 -12.44
C ARG A 83 54.32 -8.25 -12.78
N GLN A 84 53.22 -7.67 -13.19
CA GLN A 84 53.06 -6.24 -13.40
C GLN A 84 52.08 -5.70 -12.36
N GLU A 85 52.50 -4.67 -11.63
CA GLU A 85 51.67 -3.96 -10.69
C GLU A 85 51.10 -2.71 -11.36
N HIS A 86 49.78 -2.55 -11.30
CA HIS A 86 49.11 -1.35 -11.78
C HIS A 86 48.21 -0.78 -10.68
N ILE A 87 48.26 0.54 -10.51
CA ILE A 87 47.39 1.26 -9.58
C ILE A 87 46.09 1.58 -10.30
N GLU A 88 45.00 0.95 -9.87
CA GLU A 88 43.66 1.21 -10.37
C GLU A 88 42.92 2.15 -9.41
N GLN A 89 42.32 3.21 -9.95
CA GLN A 89 41.41 4.08 -9.20
C GLN A 89 39.97 3.57 -9.37
N TYR A 90 39.23 3.46 -8.27
CA TYR A 90 37.81 3.09 -8.29
C TYR A 90 37.03 3.93 -7.28
N SER A 91 35.74 4.14 -7.55
CA SER A 91 34.84 4.85 -6.66
C SER A 91 34.05 3.88 -5.79
N ILE A 92 33.83 4.26 -4.53
CA ILE A 92 32.96 3.54 -3.59
C ILE A 92 31.93 4.53 -3.06
N THR A 93 30.67 4.10 -3.00
CA THR A 93 29.61 4.83 -2.31
C THR A 93 29.60 4.41 -0.84
N VAL A 94 29.83 5.36 0.06
CA VAL A 94 29.84 5.15 1.50
C VAL A 94 28.61 5.81 2.10
N THR A 95 27.84 5.06 2.88
CA THR A 95 26.72 5.59 3.67
C THR A 95 27.27 6.40 4.82
N ASP A 96 26.90 7.66 4.94
CA ASP A 96 27.24 8.53 6.07
C ASP A 96 26.26 8.33 7.21
N PHE A 97 24.97 8.44 6.92
CA PHE A 97 23.87 8.31 7.86
C PHE A 97 22.69 7.59 7.23
N HIS A 98 21.92 6.90 8.07
CA HIS A 98 20.72 6.17 7.66
C HIS A 98 19.80 6.05 8.87
N PHE A 99 18.62 6.63 8.78
CA PHE A 99 17.59 6.54 9.81
C PHE A 99 16.22 6.66 9.18
N SER A 100 15.21 6.12 9.87
CA SER A 100 13.82 6.12 9.41
C SER A 100 12.92 6.82 10.44
N ILE A 101 11.79 7.37 10.02
CA ILE A 101 10.78 7.95 10.91
C ILE A 101 9.46 7.19 10.71
N ASP A 102 8.82 6.81 11.82
CA ASP A 102 7.53 6.13 11.84
C ASP A 102 6.38 7.10 11.59
N LEU A 103 5.66 6.88 10.49
CA LEU A 103 4.53 7.70 10.07
C LEU A 103 3.17 7.09 10.42
N VAL A 104 3.11 5.86 10.93
CA VAL A 104 1.85 5.20 11.33
C VAL A 104 1.05 6.00 12.36
N PRO A 105 1.66 6.64 13.38
CA PRO A 105 0.91 7.45 14.36
C PRO A 105 0.19 8.67 13.79
N TYR A 106 0.44 9.02 12.52
CA TYR A 106 -0.18 10.14 11.80
C TYR A 106 -1.31 9.70 10.87
N ILE A 107 -1.58 8.39 10.76
CA ILE A 107 -2.77 7.88 10.08
C ILE A 107 -3.98 8.18 10.96
N ILE A 108 -4.87 9.03 10.47
CA ILE A 108 -6.02 9.54 11.22
C ILE A 108 -7.35 8.86 10.88
N HIS A 109 -7.44 8.25 9.70
CA HIS A 109 -8.69 7.71 9.20
C HIS A 109 -8.43 6.54 8.24
N GLY A 110 -9.32 5.55 8.28
CA GLY A 110 -9.28 4.38 7.41
C GLY A 110 -9.60 3.08 8.16
N PRO A 111 -9.79 1.98 7.43
CA PRO A 111 -9.71 1.89 5.97
C PRO A 111 -10.96 2.47 5.28
N VAL A 112 -10.76 3.33 4.27
CA VAL A 112 -11.79 3.61 3.27
C VAL A 112 -11.67 2.55 2.19
N HIS A 113 -12.65 1.67 2.13
CA HIS A 113 -12.70 0.62 1.13
C HIS A 113 -12.91 1.20 -0.27
N TRP A 114 -12.01 0.86 -1.18
CA TRP A 114 -12.06 1.30 -2.56
C TRP A 114 -11.96 0.14 -3.53
N SER A 115 -12.47 0.36 -4.73
CA SER A 115 -12.40 -0.61 -5.81
C SER A 115 -12.07 0.04 -7.14
N SER A 116 -11.23 -0.60 -7.93
CA SER A 116 -10.83 -0.10 -9.23
C SER A 116 -12.02 -0.01 -10.19
N PRO A 117 -12.27 1.17 -10.79
CA PRO A 117 -13.27 1.38 -11.83
C PRO A 117 -13.20 0.32 -12.94
N ASP A 118 -14.35 -0.03 -13.50
CA ASP A 118 -14.44 -1.01 -14.60
C ASP A 118 -13.64 -0.59 -15.85
N SER A 119 -13.45 0.72 -16.04
CA SER A 119 -12.60 1.32 -17.09
C SER A 119 -11.10 1.09 -16.88
N ASP A 120 -10.67 0.79 -15.66
CA ASP A 120 -9.26 0.71 -15.31
C ASP A 120 -8.67 -0.67 -15.63
N PRO A 121 -7.47 -0.73 -16.25
CA PRO A 121 -6.80 -1.98 -16.56
C PRO A 121 -6.33 -2.68 -15.29
N THR A 122 -7.12 -3.63 -14.81
CA THR A 122 -6.91 -4.36 -13.54
C THR A 122 -7.14 -5.85 -13.69
N TYR A 123 -6.61 -6.65 -12.76
CA TYR A 123 -6.75 -8.10 -12.82
C TYR A 123 -8.12 -8.50 -12.26
N ARG A 124 -9.00 -9.02 -13.11
CA ARG A 124 -10.39 -9.38 -12.77
C ARG A 124 -10.65 -10.88 -12.85
N GLY A 125 -9.64 -11.67 -12.50
CA GLY A 125 -9.66 -13.12 -12.48
C GLY A 125 -8.84 -13.80 -13.55
N LEU A 126 -8.29 -13.08 -14.54
CA LEU A 126 -7.30 -13.60 -15.49
C LEU A 126 -5.87 -13.22 -15.08
N MET A 127 -4.87 -13.85 -15.71
CA MET A 127 -3.45 -13.43 -15.62
C MET A 127 -3.14 -12.25 -16.56
N LEU A 128 -4.16 -11.44 -16.84
CA LEU A 128 -4.17 -10.27 -17.71
C LEU A 128 -5.02 -9.17 -17.10
N ARG A 129 -4.60 -7.92 -17.30
CA ARG A 129 -5.40 -6.75 -16.96
C ARG A 129 -6.55 -6.62 -17.97
N GLN A 130 -7.75 -6.41 -17.46
CA GLN A 130 -8.99 -6.34 -18.23
C GLN A 130 -9.67 -5.00 -18.00
N ILE A 131 -10.34 -4.52 -19.04
CA ILE A 131 -11.18 -3.33 -19.03
C ILE A 131 -12.59 -3.77 -19.41
N THR A 132 -13.57 -3.26 -18.69
CA THR A 132 -14.98 -3.51 -18.94
C THR A 132 -15.63 -2.21 -19.39
N ALA A 133 -16.16 -2.21 -20.62
CA ALA A 133 -16.87 -1.08 -21.19
C ALA A 133 -18.37 -1.41 -21.29
N THR A 134 -19.19 -0.44 -20.90
CA THR A 134 -20.64 -0.50 -21.12
C THR A 134 -20.92 0.01 -22.52
N THR A 135 -21.36 -0.86 -23.44
CA THR A 135 -21.75 -0.46 -24.79
C THR A 135 -23.26 -0.23 -24.83
N GLY A 136 -23.66 1.02 -25.02
CA GLY A 136 -25.06 1.42 -25.20
C GLY A 136 -25.40 2.74 -24.53
N ALA A 137 -25.02 3.86 -25.16
CA ALA A 137 -25.90 5.03 -25.06
C ALA A 137 -27.17 4.69 -25.86
N PRO A 138 -28.39 4.98 -25.35
CA PRO A 138 -29.60 4.74 -26.13
C PRO A 138 -29.53 5.62 -27.38
N ASN A 139 -29.61 4.99 -28.56
CA ASN A 139 -29.84 5.76 -29.78
C ASN A 139 -31.18 6.49 -29.64
N HIS A 140 -31.25 7.75 -30.08
CA HIS A 140 -32.47 8.58 -30.04
C HIS A 140 -33.68 7.94 -30.78
N SER A 141 -33.45 6.89 -31.58
CA SER A 141 -34.49 6.11 -32.27
C SER A 141 -35.12 4.99 -31.43
N ASP A 142 -34.51 4.60 -30.30
CA ASP A 142 -35.01 3.51 -29.44
C ASP A 142 -35.90 4.01 -28.29
N GLU A 143 -35.98 5.33 -28.09
CA GLU A 143 -36.75 5.99 -27.03
C GLU A 143 -38.26 5.77 -27.16
N GLN A 144 -38.76 5.58 -28.38
CA GLN A 144 -40.19 5.28 -28.62
C GLN A 144 -40.58 3.81 -28.37
N HIS A 145 -39.62 2.87 -28.32
CA HIS A 145 -39.89 1.46 -28.06
C HIS A 145 -39.60 1.03 -26.61
N LEU A 146 -38.82 1.81 -25.85
CA LEU A 146 -38.45 1.49 -24.46
C LEU A 146 -39.58 1.71 -23.44
N ALA A 147 -40.60 2.50 -23.79
CA ALA A 147 -41.76 2.75 -22.93
C ALA A 147 -42.72 1.55 -22.77
N LYS A 148 -42.50 0.44 -23.49
CA LYS A 148 -43.42 -0.72 -23.49
C LYS A 148 -42.93 -1.95 -22.74
N ASN A 149 -41.66 -2.04 -22.33
CA ASN A 149 -41.13 -3.18 -21.54
C ASN A 149 -39.86 -2.77 -20.74
N PRO A 150 -39.99 -2.39 -19.46
CA PRO A 150 -38.85 -1.93 -18.64
C PRO A 150 -37.90 -3.04 -18.15
N ALA A 151 -38.12 -4.31 -18.52
CA ALA A 151 -37.45 -5.46 -17.89
C ALA A 151 -36.38 -6.17 -18.73
N SER A 152 -36.04 -5.73 -19.95
CA SER A 152 -35.19 -6.55 -20.85
C SER A 152 -33.99 -5.87 -21.53
N SER A 153 -33.65 -4.62 -21.21
CA SER A 153 -32.46 -3.98 -21.81
C SER A 153 -31.39 -3.70 -20.76
N SER A 154 -30.86 -4.76 -20.14
CA SER A 154 -29.60 -4.63 -19.39
C SER A 154 -28.52 -4.15 -20.37
N PRO A 155 -27.79 -3.06 -20.06
CA PRO A 155 -26.76 -2.54 -20.95
C PRO A 155 -25.75 -3.66 -21.26
N LYS A 156 -25.43 -3.84 -22.54
CA LYS A 156 -24.54 -4.91 -22.99
C LYS A 156 -23.11 -4.55 -22.56
N THR A 157 -22.63 -5.26 -21.55
CA THR A 157 -21.28 -5.08 -21.02
C THR A 157 -20.28 -5.94 -21.79
N ILE A 158 -19.19 -5.33 -22.26
CA ILE A 158 -18.11 -6.04 -22.95
C ILE A 158 -16.83 -5.90 -22.14
N THR A 159 -16.32 -7.02 -21.66
CA THR A 159 -14.99 -7.11 -21.03
C THR A 159 -13.96 -7.50 -22.09
N ARG A 160 -12.87 -6.75 -22.19
CA ARG A 160 -11.74 -7.03 -23.08
C ARG A 160 -10.41 -6.95 -22.34
N ASN A 161 -9.36 -7.49 -22.96
CA ASN A 161 -8.01 -7.33 -22.46
C ASN A 161 -7.53 -5.89 -22.70
N ALA A 162 -6.78 -5.34 -21.75
CA ALA A 162 -6.14 -4.03 -21.88
C ALA A 162 -4.95 -4.10 -22.86
N THR A 163 -4.76 -3.03 -23.63
CA THR A 163 -3.56 -2.87 -24.48
C THR A 163 -2.36 -2.46 -23.64
N LYS A 164 -1.15 -2.59 -24.19
CA LYS A 164 0.09 -2.17 -23.49
C LYS A 164 0.09 -0.67 -23.20
N ASP A 165 -0.40 0.14 -24.13
CA ASP A 165 -0.43 1.60 -23.99
C ASP A 165 -1.42 2.02 -22.89
N GLU A 166 -2.60 1.41 -22.83
CA GLU A 166 -3.56 1.62 -21.74
C GLU A 166 -2.97 1.27 -20.37
N ILE A 167 -2.22 0.17 -20.29
CA ILE A 167 -1.55 -0.24 -19.05
C ILE A 167 -0.46 0.77 -18.66
N ASN A 168 0.33 1.25 -19.61
CA ASN A 168 1.41 2.19 -19.35
C ASN A 168 0.87 3.54 -18.88
N VAL A 169 -0.17 4.06 -19.55
CA VAL A 169 -0.86 5.29 -19.16
C VAL A 169 -1.46 5.15 -17.76
N PHE A 170 -2.13 4.04 -17.48
CA PHE A 170 -2.68 3.77 -16.15
C PHE A 170 -1.59 3.76 -15.07
N LYS A 171 -0.45 3.10 -15.31
CA LYS A 171 0.66 3.03 -14.36
C LYS A 171 1.30 4.40 -14.11
N SER A 172 1.48 5.21 -15.14
CA SER A 172 2.01 6.57 -14.96
C SER A 172 1.05 7.46 -14.18
N ASP A 173 -0.26 7.33 -14.44
CA ASP A 173 -1.29 8.05 -13.70
C ASP A 173 -1.34 7.59 -12.24
N GLU A 174 -1.32 6.28 -12.00
CA GLU A 174 -1.24 5.68 -10.67
C GLU A 174 -0.01 6.16 -9.87
N TYR A 175 1.16 6.17 -10.49
CA TYR A 175 2.37 6.72 -9.87
C TYR A 175 2.23 8.20 -9.53
N ALA A 176 1.75 9.01 -10.48
CA ALA A 176 1.54 10.45 -10.26
C ALA A 176 0.56 10.72 -9.11
N ARG A 177 -0.52 9.93 -9.01
CA ARG A 177 -1.49 10.03 -7.91
C ARG A 177 -0.88 9.67 -6.56
N LEU A 178 -0.16 8.54 -6.48
CA LEU A 178 0.49 8.09 -5.25
C LEU A 178 1.51 9.13 -4.77
N THR A 179 2.36 9.65 -5.66
CA THR A 179 3.32 10.72 -5.35
C THR A 179 2.63 12.02 -4.93
N ALA A 180 1.50 12.36 -5.54
CA ALA A 180 0.73 13.54 -5.15
C ALA A 180 0.00 13.36 -3.80
N GLY A 181 -0.07 12.13 -3.28
CA GLY A 181 -0.81 11.80 -2.06
C GLY A 181 -2.31 11.85 -2.24
N VAL A 182 -2.83 11.67 -3.45
CA VAL A 182 -4.29 11.69 -3.69
C VAL A 182 -4.89 10.29 -3.54
N PRO A 183 -6.13 10.18 -3.02
CA PRO A 183 -6.77 8.89 -2.88
C PRO A 183 -7.10 8.27 -4.25
N PRO A 184 -7.32 6.94 -4.34
CA PRO A 184 -7.55 6.24 -5.61
C PRO A 184 -8.74 6.73 -6.45
N TRP A 185 -9.72 7.38 -5.80
CA TRP A 185 -10.96 7.86 -6.39
C TRP A 185 -10.95 9.37 -6.72
N GLU A 186 -9.83 10.06 -6.50
CA GLU A 186 -9.65 11.48 -6.86
C GLU A 186 -8.50 11.65 -7.84
N ASN A 187 -8.56 12.73 -8.62
CA ASN A 187 -7.50 13.15 -9.51
C ASN A 187 -6.55 14.13 -8.78
N PRO A 188 -5.31 14.32 -9.29
CA PRO A 188 -4.36 15.29 -8.71
C PRO A 188 -4.85 16.75 -8.67
N ASP A 189 -5.83 17.10 -9.50
CA ASP A 189 -6.49 18.41 -9.53
C ASP A 189 -7.60 18.57 -8.47
N GLY A 190 -7.83 17.55 -7.63
CA GLY A 190 -8.88 17.53 -6.62
C GLY A 190 -10.28 17.19 -7.17
N SER A 191 -10.41 16.96 -8.48
CA SER A 191 -11.67 16.53 -9.08
C SER A 191 -11.97 15.06 -8.74
N PRO A 192 -13.25 14.69 -8.54
CA PRO A 192 -13.62 13.30 -8.33
C PRO A 192 -13.38 12.50 -9.62
N ARG A 193 -12.62 11.41 -9.52
CA ARG A 193 -12.34 10.49 -10.63
C ARG A 193 -13.43 9.42 -10.73
N ALA A 194 -13.81 8.87 -9.59
CA ALA A 194 -14.86 7.88 -9.46
C ALA A 194 -15.42 7.89 -8.03
N ALA A 195 -16.45 7.08 -7.76
CA ALA A 195 -16.81 6.78 -6.38
C ALA A 195 -15.71 5.90 -5.73
N PRO A 196 -15.54 5.90 -4.40
CA PRO A 196 -14.58 5.01 -3.73
C PRO A 196 -14.78 3.54 -4.16
N GLN A 197 -16.03 3.07 -4.18
CA GLN A 197 -16.39 1.74 -4.67
C GLN A 197 -16.91 1.81 -6.12
N ALA A 198 -16.04 2.12 -7.07
CA ALA A 198 -16.38 2.30 -8.48
C ALA A 198 -16.54 1.01 -9.31
N SER A 199 -16.11 -0.14 -8.79
CA SER A 199 -16.27 -1.41 -9.51
C SER A 199 -17.74 -1.78 -9.53
N ARG A 200 -18.20 -2.34 -10.64
CA ARG A 200 -19.58 -2.82 -10.75
C ARG A 200 -19.93 -3.91 -9.73
N ARG A 201 -18.92 -4.63 -9.23
CA ARG A 201 -19.09 -5.70 -8.24
C ARG A 201 -18.60 -5.25 -6.88
N SER A 202 -19.35 -5.60 -5.84
CA SER A 202 -18.94 -5.39 -4.45
C SER A 202 -17.76 -6.28 -4.05
N LEU A 203 -17.12 -5.98 -2.92
CA LEU A 203 -16.06 -6.86 -2.37
C LEU A 203 -16.57 -8.28 -2.14
N ARG A 204 -17.80 -8.42 -1.64
CA ARG A 204 -18.42 -9.73 -1.40
C ARG A 204 -18.57 -10.52 -2.70
N GLU A 205 -19.08 -9.87 -3.74
CA GLU A 205 -19.22 -10.51 -5.06
C GLU A 205 -17.88 -10.88 -5.69
N TRP A 206 -16.83 -10.07 -5.47
CA TRP A 206 -15.47 -10.42 -5.90
C TRP A 206 -14.91 -11.60 -5.12
N ALA A 207 -15.18 -11.69 -3.82
CA ALA A 207 -14.81 -12.82 -2.98
C ALA A 207 -15.53 -14.11 -3.45
N ASP A 208 -16.84 -14.04 -3.71
CA ASP A 208 -17.61 -15.18 -4.25
C ASP A 208 -17.11 -15.60 -5.64
N ASN A 209 -16.76 -14.62 -6.48
CA ASN A 209 -16.20 -14.88 -7.80
C ASN A 209 -14.83 -15.58 -7.73
N TYR A 210 -14.00 -15.20 -6.77
CA TYR A 210 -12.73 -15.86 -6.48
C TYR A 210 -12.95 -17.28 -5.96
N ALA A 211 -13.83 -17.44 -4.98
CA ALA A 211 -14.14 -18.73 -4.35
C ALA A 211 -14.64 -19.75 -5.38
N THR A 212 -15.57 -19.34 -6.24
CA THR A 212 -16.15 -20.17 -7.31
C THR A 212 -15.15 -20.50 -8.43
N SER A 213 -14.01 -19.81 -8.51
CA SER A 213 -13.07 -20.01 -9.61
C SER A 213 -12.36 -21.37 -9.54
N PRO A 214 -12.39 -22.19 -10.62
CA PRO A 214 -11.77 -23.52 -10.63
C PRO A 214 -10.24 -23.49 -10.86
N LYS A 215 -9.61 -22.32 -10.67
CA LYS A 215 -8.21 -22.07 -11.02
C LYS A 215 -7.28 -22.55 -9.92
N LEU A 216 -6.27 -23.33 -10.28
CA LEU A 216 -5.33 -23.93 -9.35
C LEU A 216 -4.31 -22.94 -8.80
N LEU A 217 -4.00 -21.88 -9.53
CA LEU A 217 -3.06 -20.83 -9.10
C LEU A 217 -3.80 -19.49 -9.06
N LYS A 218 -5.00 -19.48 -8.46
CA LYS A 218 -5.75 -18.27 -8.17
C LYS A 218 -5.08 -17.47 -7.06
N GLU A 219 -5.17 -16.15 -7.14
CA GLU A 219 -4.61 -15.24 -6.15
C GLU A 219 -5.54 -14.04 -5.99
N PHE A 220 -6.03 -13.81 -4.79
CA PHE A 220 -6.75 -12.60 -4.44
C PHE A 220 -5.79 -11.67 -3.73
N VAL A 221 -5.64 -10.44 -4.23
CA VAL A 221 -4.77 -9.41 -3.68
C VAL A 221 -5.64 -8.24 -3.24
N TYR A 222 -5.64 -7.97 -1.94
CA TYR A 222 -6.21 -6.76 -1.37
C TYR A 222 -5.07 -5.79 -1.09
N GLU A 223 -5.21 -4.56 -1.58
CA GLU A 223 -4.16 -3.55 -1.50
C GLU A 223 -4.47 -2.49 -0.43
N LYS A 224 -3.50 -2.23 0.45
CA LYS A 224 -3.53 -1.16 1.44
C LYS A 224 -2.72 0.02 0.88
N VAL A 225 -3.35 1.18 0.76
CA VAL A 225 -2.73 2.40 0.22
C VAL A 225 -2.82 3.53 1.23
N ILE A 226 -1.78 4.36 1.32
CA ILE A 226 -1.77 5.55 2.18
C ILE A 226 -1.87 6.78 1.29
N TYR A 227 -2.65 7.77 1.73
CA TYR A 227 -2.83 9.03 1.02
C TYR A 227 -2.92 10.22 1.99
N GLY A 228 -2.94 11.43 1.43
CA GLY A 228 -3.15 12.70 2.14
C GLY A 228 -1.94 13.63 2.10
N TRP A 229 -0.73 13.11 1.92
CA TRP A 229 0.51 13.91 1.86
C TRP A 229 1.18 13.80 0.50
N ASN A 230 1.59 14.93 -0.05
CA ASN A 230 2.40 14.97 -1.27
C ASN A 230 3.85 14.57 -0.94
N THR A 231 4.19 13.32 -1.20
CA THR A 231 5.50 12.76 -0.85
C THR A 231 6.63 13.37 -1.65
N ALA A 232 6.42 13.72 -2.92
CA ALA A 232 7.46 14.39 -3.72
C ALA A 232 7.82 15.79 -3.20
N LYS A 233 6.84 16.57 -2.75
CA LYS A 233 7.13 17.88 -2.14
C LYS A 233 7.83 17.73 -0.80
N LEU A 234 7.45 16.71 -0.03
CA LEU A 234 8.02 16.44 1.28
C LEU A 234 9.46 15.93 1.17
N GLU A 235 9.72 15.05 0.20
CA GLU A 235 11.06 14.59 -0.21
C GLU A 235 11.98 15.78 -0.50
N GLN A 236 11.56 16.67 -1.40
CA GLN A 236 12.31 17.88 -1.74
C GLN A 236 12.56 18.80 -0.55
N ALA A 237 11.58 18.94 0.36
CA ALA A 237 11.72 19.76 1.56
C ALA A 237 12.75 19.16 2.54
N ILE A 238 12.71 17.84 2.75
CA ILE A 238 13.67 17.12 3.61
C ILE A 238 15.07 17.20 3.02
N GLU A 239 15.24 16.93 1.73
CA GLU A 239 16.52 17.07 1.03
C GLU A 239 17.09 18.48 1.16
N SER A 240 16.25 19.50 0.95
CA SER A 240 16.65 20.91 1.07
C SER A 240 17.06 21.28 2.49
N ALA A 241 16.35 20.79 3.51
CA ALA A 241 16.71 21.02 4.91
C ALA A 241 18.04 20.36 5.26
N ILE A 242 18.30 19.14 4.79
CA ILE A 242 19.59 18.47 5.00
C ILE A 242 20.70 19.18 4.23
N ALA A 243 20.45 19.61 2.99
CA ALA A 243 21.42 20.38 2.20
C ALA A 243 21.76 21.74 2.81
N SER A 244 20.85 22.32 3.61
CA SER A 244 21.13 23.54 4.38
C SER A 244 22.08 23.32 5.58
N THR A 245 22.36 22.07 5.93
CA THR A 245 23.42 21.74 6.89
C THR A 245 24.81 21.79 6.21
N SER A 246 25.87 21.45 6.94
CA SER A 246 27.22 21.32 6.37
C SER A 246 27.43 20.01 5.57
N TYR A 247 26.37 19.25 5.28
CA TYR A 247 26.45 17.99 4.56
C TYR A 247 26.51 18.20 3.04
N SER A 248 27.54 17.66 2.38
CA SER A 248 27.78 17.82 0.94
C SER A 248 27.61 16.52 0.13
N GLY A 249 27.12 15.44 0.75
CA GLY A 249 26.87 14.18 0.07
C GLY A 249 25.53 14.16 -0.67
N ARG A 250 25.24 13.02 -1.31
CA ARG A 250 23.93 12.73 -1.92
C ARG A 250 22.97 12.25 -0.83
N VAL A 251 21.81 12.89 -0.75
CA VAL A 251 20.70 12.47 0.10
C VAL A 251 19.68 11.72 -0.77
N SER A 252 19.07 10.67 -0.21
CA SER A 252 17.90 9.96 -0.74
C SER A 252 16.85 9.95 0.36
N VAL A 253 15.61 10.27 0.02
CA VAL A 253 14.47 10.25 0.94
C VAL A 253 13.39 9.40 0.29
N ASP A 254 13.08 8.25 0.90
CA ASP A 254 12.21 7.25 0.31
C ASP A 254 11.04 6.96 1.27
N PHE A 255 9.81 7.01 0.78
CA PHE A 255 8.63 6.64 1.57
C PHE A 255 8.30 5.17 1.34
N THR A 256 8.45 4.34 2.37
CA THR A 256 8.28 2.90 2.28
C THR A 256 7.02 2.44 3.01
N ILE A 257 6.26 1.57 2.34
CA ILE A 257 5.07 0.93 2.91
C ILE A 257 5.36 -0.56 3.03
N SER A 258 5.19 -1.12 4.22
CA SER A 258 5.32 -2.56 4.51
C SER A 258 3.98 -3.11 5.01
N GLY A 259 3.69 -4.37 4.71
CA GLY A 259 2.37 -4.97 4.98
C GLY A 259 1.26 -4.35 4.14
N ALA A 260 1.60 -3.90 2.92
CA ALA A 260 0.67 -3.24 2.02
C ALA A 260 -0.33 -4.21 1.38
N LYS A 261 -0.11 -5.53 1.45
CA LYS A 261 -0.95 -6.50 0.73
C LYS A 261 -1.45 -7.62 1.62
N ILE A 262 -2.69 -8.03 1.35
CA ILE A 262 -3.25 -9.29 1.84
C ILE A 262 -3.45 -10.20 0.63
N CYS A 263 -2.71 -11.31 0.59
CA CYS A 263 -2.66 -12.24 -0.52
C CYS A 263 -3.27 -13.59 -0.12
N ILE A 264 -4.36 -13.96 -0.77
CA ILE A 264 -5.04 -15.24 -0.56
C ILE A 264 -4.72 -16.16 -1.74
N ARG A 265 -4.17 -17.33 -1.43
CA ARG A 265 -3.75 -18.34 -2.40
C ARG A 265 -4.37 -19.69 -2.05
N PRO A 266 -4.60 -20.58 -3.02
CA PRO A 266 -5.21 -21.87 -2.77
C PRO A 266 -4.32 -22.80 -1.97
N ASP A 267 -4.96 -23.68 -1.20
CA ASP A 267 -4.35 -24.74 -0.42
C ASP A 267 -3.97 -25.96 -1.27
N ASN A 268 -3.15 -25.77 -2.29
CA ASN A 268 -2.61 -26.91 -3.03
C ASN A 268 -1.09 -26.98 -2.92
N ARG A 269 -0.57 -28.20 -3.08
CA ARG A 269 0.87 -28.47 -2.99
C ARG A 269 1.67 -27.55 -3.90
N LEU A 270 1.16 -27.26 -5.09
CA LEU A 270 1.82 -26.39 -6.07
C LEU A 270 1.93 -24.94 -5.56
N SER A 271 0.84 -24.38 -5.05
CA SER A 271 0.76 -23.04 -4.46
C SER A 271 1.62 -22.91 -3.21
N ARG A 272 1.57 -23.88 -2.28
CA ARG A 272 2.45 -23.91 -1.09
C ARG A 272 3.93 -24.02 -1.46
N THR A 273 4.26 -24.89 -2.42
CA THR A 273 5.64 -25.06 -2.93
C THR A 273 6.16 -23.76 -3.56
N LEU A 274 5.33 -23.03 -4.32
CA LEU A 274 5.70 -21.75 -4.93
C LEU A 274 5.88 -20.62 -3.92
N SER A 275 5.26 -20.71 -2.73
CA SER A 275 5.43 -19.72 -1.66
C SER A 275 6.78 -19.85 -0.94
N SER A 276 7.31 -21.07 -0.81
CA SER A 276 8.53 -21.36 -0.03
C SER A 276 9.82 -20.92 -0.74
N THR A 277 10.69 -20.20 -0.03
CA THR A 277 11.98 -19.69 -0.53
C THR A 277 12.92 -20.79 -1.01
N PHE A 278 12.97 -21.93 -0.31
CA PHE A 278 13.82 -23.05 -0.68
C PHE A 278 13.44 -23.63 -2.05
N TYR A 279 12.15 -23.88 -2.27
CA TYR A 279 11.66 -24.41 -3.53
C TYR A 279 11.73 -23.40 -4.66
N LYS A 280 11.66 -22.09 -4.39
CA LYS A 280 11.93 -21.06 -5.41
C LYS A 280 13.33 -21.23 -5.99
N VAL A 281 14.36 -21.46 -5.16
CA VAL A 281 15.73 -21.70 -5.63
C VAL A 281 15.81 -22.98 -6.46
N LEU A 282 15.18 -24.06 -5.99
CA LEU A 282 15.13 -25.33 -6.72
C LEU A 282 14.49 -25.15 -8.11
N LEU A 283 13.35 -24.47 -8.19
CA LEU A 283 12.63 -24.21 -9.45
C LEU A 283 13.45 -23.34 -10.43
N ILE A 284 14.33 -22.46 -9.94
CA ILE A 284 15.28 -21.71 -10.76
C ILE A 284 16.32 -22.67 -11.34
N ILE A 285 16.96 -23.49 -10.51
CA ILE A 285 18.00 -24.45 -10.93
C ILE A 285 17.46 -25.41 -12.00
N PHE A 286 16.22 -25.88 -11.83
CA PHE A 286 15.58 -26.79 -12.78
C PHE A 286 14.87 -26.09 -13.96
N LEU A 287 14.99 -24.76 -14.08
CA LEU A 287 14.37 -23.97 -15.16
C LEU A 287 12.86 -24.24 -15.34
N VAL A 288 12.13 -24.48 -14.24
CA VAL A 288 10.71 -24.87 -14.28
C VAL A 288 9.78 -23.65 -14.39
N TYR A 289 10.24 -22.47 -13.97
CA TYR A 289 9.49 -21.21 -14.02
C TYR A 289 8.84 -20.86 -15.38
N PRO A 290 9.51 -20.98 -16.54
CA PRO A 290 8.85 -20.71 -17.82
C PRO A 290 7.63 -21.60 -18.06
N PHE A 291 7.66 -22.87 -17.61
CA PHE A 291 6.51 -23.78 -17.72
C PHE A 291 5.38 -23.41 -16.76
N ILE A 292 5.70 -23.03 -15.53
CA ILE A 292 4.70 -22.54 -14.55
C ILE A 292 4.05 -21.26 -15.08
N TRP A 293 4.85 -20.36 -15.65
CA TRP A 293 4.33 -19.14 -16.27
C TRP A 293 3.40 -19.46 -17.45
N LEU A 294 3.80 -20.38 -18.33
CA LEU A 294 2.99 -20.83 -19.46
C LEU A 294 1.66 -21.45 -18.98
N PHE A 295 1.72 -22.29 -17.95
CA PHE A 295 0.55 -22.91 -17.34
C PHE A 295 -0.38 -21.85 -16.71
N LYS A 296 0.16 -20.92 -15.92
CA LYS A 296 -0.63 -19.82 -15.34
C LYS A 296 -1.32 -19.00 -16.42
N ARG A 297 -0.62 -18.77 -17.54
CA ARG A 297 -1.07 -17.84 -18.59
C ARG A 297 -2.07 -18.45 -19.57
N PHE A 298 -1.82 -19.66 -20.06
CA PHE A 298 -2.57 -20.24 -21.18
C PHE A 298 -3.58 -21.32 -20.78
N SER A 299 -3.45 -21.92 -19.59
CA SER A 299 -4.40 -22.93 -19.13
C SER A 299 -5.66 -22.28 -18.55
N SER A 300 -6.84 -22.79 -18.94
CA SER A 300 -8.13 -22.36 -18.37
C SER A 300 -8.22 -22.60 -16.86
N ARG A 301 -7.58 -23.66 -16.36
CA ARG A 301 -7.48 -24.00 -14.93
C ARG A 301 -6.20 -23.49 -14.27
N GLY A 302 -5.39 -22.72 -15.00
CA GLY A 302 -4.09 -22.25 -14.55
C GLY A 302 -4.20 -21.13 -13.52
N GLY A 303 -3.79 -19.93 -13.94
CA GLY A 303 -3.68 -18.77 -13.07
C GLY A 303 -4.90 -17.84 -13.15
N GLY A 304 -5.27 -17.25 -12.01
CA GLY A 304 -6.21 -16.14 -11.96
C GLY A 304 -5.77 -15.14 -10.92
N ARG A 305 -5.80 -13.85 -11.23
CA ARG A 305 -5.43 -12.81 -10.27
C ARG A 305 -6.59 -11.85 -10.12
N TRP A 306 -6.90 -11.49 -8.88
CA TRP A 306 -7.88 -10.47 -8.53
C TRP A 306 -7.12 -9.38 -7.79
N GLU A 307 -7.02 -8.20 -8.40
CA GLU A 307 -6.37 -7.00 -7.85
C GLU A 307 -7.27 -5.84 -8.24
N VAL A 308 -8.40 -5.75 -7.51
CA VAL A 308 -9.52 -4.86 -7.83
C VAL A 308 -9.95 -4.05 -6.61
N TYR A 309 -9.61 -4.48 -5.40
CA TYR A 309 -10.17 -3.95 -4.18
C TYR A 309 -9.07 -3.69 -3.16
N GLY A 310 -9.26 -2.67 -2.34
CA GLY A 310 -8.27 -2.26 -1.36
C GLY A 310 -8.83 -1.38 -0.25
N GLY A 311 -7.97 -1.01 0.68
CA GLY A 311 -8.25 -0.09 1.78
C GLY A 311 -7.31 1.11 1.70
N ALA A 312 -7.87 2.31 1.76
CA ALA A 312 -7.11 3.55 1.75
C ALA A 312 -7.08 4.17 3.16
N TYR A 313 -5.90 4.59 3.62
CA TYR A 313 -5.66 5.16 4.94
C TYR A 313 -5.17 6.60 4.78
N ALA A 314 -5.81 7.53 5.47
CA ALA A 314 -5.56 8.96 5.33
C ALA A 314 -4.59 9.45 6.40
N LEU A 315 -3.53 10.15 5.98
CA LEU A 315 -2.72 11.03 6.83
C LEU A 315 -3.36 12.42 6.98
N ARG A 316 -4.16 12.79 5.97
CA ARG A 316 -4.87 14.05 5.88
C ARG A 316 -6.21 13.81 5.19
N LEU A 317 -7.30 14.25 5.81
CA LEU A 317 -8.65 14.11 5.29
C LEU A 317 -9.27 15.49 5.06
N LEU A 318 -9.87 15.69 3.89
CA LEU A 318 -10.58 16.91 3.51
C LEU A 318 -12.05 16.57 3.22
N GLU A 319 -12.92 16.89 4.17
CA GLU A 319 -14.35 16.63 4.07
C GLU A 319 -15.11 17.91 3.72
N PRO A 320 -16.26 17.81 3.02
CA PRO A 320 -17.17 18.94 2.92
C PRO A 320 -17.64 19.32 4.33
N VAL A 321 -17.75 20.62 4.60
CA VAL A 321 -18.25 21.09 5.89
C VAL A 321 -19.74 20.79 5.96
N GLY A 322 -20.15 20.03 6.98
CA GLY A 322 -21.54 19.71 7.26
C GLY A 322 -22.27 20.84 7.97
N THR A 323 -23.48 20.53 8.42
CA THR A 323 -24.35 21.43 9.18
C THR A 323 -24.44 21.06 10.66
N ASP A 324 -23.63 20.09 11.09
CA ASP A 324 -23.65 19.60 12.47
C ASP A 324 -23.05 20.65 13.42
N GLU A 325 -23.42 20.60 14.71
CA GLU A 325 -22.99 21.60 15.70
C GLU A 325 -21.47 21.73 15.78
N GLU A 326 -20.73 20.62 15.63
CA GLU A 326 -19.27 20.64 15.58
C GLU A 326 -18.75 21.47 14.40
N ASP A 327 -19.29 21.26 13.21
CA ASP A 327 -18.87 21.96 11.99
C ASP A 327 -19.25 23.44 12.03
N LEU A 328 -20.42 23.76 12.57
CA LEU A 328 -20.85 25.15 12.79
C LEU A 328 -19.92 25.87 13.79
N ASN A 329 -19.51 25.20 14.86
CA ASN A 329 -18.54 25.74 15.82
C ASN A 329 -17.17 25.96 15.17
N LEU A 330 -16.71 25.04 14.32
CA LEU A 330 -15.45 25.17 13.59
C LEU A 330 -15.49 26.33 12.57
N ILE A 331 -16.62 26.53 11.88
CA ILE A 331 -16.83 27.69 10.99
C ILE A 331 -16.78 29.00 11.80
N ALA A 332 -17.50 29.06 12.93
CA ALA A 332 -17.50 30.25 13.78
C ALA A 332 -16.10 30.57 14.34
N ALA A 333 -15.31 29.55 14.69
CA ALA A 333 -13.93 29.71 15.11
C ALA A 333 -13.01 30.23 13.98
N PHE A 334 -13.24 29.78 12.74
CA PHE A 334 -12.53 30.25 11.55
C PHE A 334 -12.82 31.73 11.26
N ASP A 335 -14.10 32.14 11.30
CA ASP A 335 -14.52 33.52 11.04
C ASP A 335 -14.16 34.48 12.20
N GLY A 336 -14.13 33.98 13.43
CA GLY A 336 -13.89 34.75 14.65
C GLY A 336 -12.44 35.22 14.87
N GLY A 337 -11.52 34.90 13.97
CA GLY A 337 -10.12 35.36 14.03
C GLY A 337 -9.34 34.89 15.27
N ASN A 338 -9.83 33.87 15.98
CA ASN A 338 -9.23 33.36 17.19
C ASN A 338 -8.01 32.50 16.82
N ALA A 339 -6.90 33.17 16.48
CA ALA A 339 -5.66 32.60 15.96
C ALA A 339 -4.81 31.87 17.03
N GLY A 340 -5.44 31.14 17.93
CA GLY A 340 -4.75 30.03 18.59
C GLY A 340 -4.84 28.85 17.63
N LEU A 341 -3.73 28.49 16.96
CA LEU A 341 -3.73 27.25 16.16
C LEU A 341 -4.23 26.12 17.07
N PRO A 342 -5.37 25.47 16.78
CA PRO A 342 -5.79 24.31 17.53
C PRO A 342 -4.69 23.24 17.45
N PRO A 343 -4.54 22.40 18.50
CA PRO A 343 -3.46 21.42 18.56
C PRO A 343 -3.44 20.57 17.29
N LEU A 344 -2.23 20.34 16.79
CA LEU A 344 -1.93 19.58 15.58
C LEU A 344 -2.54 18.17 15.71
N ARG A 345 -3.77 17.99 15.19
CA ARG A 345 -4.58 16.75 15.02
C ARG A 345 -6.08 17.06 14.99
N GLU A 346 -6.52 18.18 15.57
CA GLU A 346 -7.93 18.52 15.66
C GLU A 346 -8.53 18.94 14.30
N PRO A 347 -9.82 18.65 14.07
CA PRO A 347 -10.51 19.10 12.87
C PRO A 347 -10.59 20.62 12.84
N ARG A 348 -10.38 21.23 11.67
CA ARG A 348 -10.44 22.68 11.48
C ARG A 348 -10.90 23.05 10.08
N ILE A 349 -11.51 24.22 9.93
CA ILE A 349 -11.94 24.71 8.62
C ILE A 349 -10.77 25.31 7.85
N VAL A 350 -10.69 24.97 6.57
CA VAL A 350 -9.70 25.52 5.65
C VAL A 350 -10.38 25.95 4.36
N GLN A 351 -9.95 27.08 3.81
CA GLN A 351 -10.39 27.53 2.50
C GLN A 351 -9.60 26.81 1.41
N THR A 352 -10.30 26.12 0.52
CA THR A 352 -9.75 25.44 -0.66
C THR A 352 -10.30 26.07 -1.94
N GLU A 353 -9.76 25.71 -3.09
CA GLU A 353 -10.28 26.15 -4.41
C GLU A 353 -11.75 25.72 -4.62
N HIS A 354 -12.19 24.66 -3.94
CA HIS A 354 -13.56 24.13 -3.98
C HIS A 354 -14.44 24.62 -2.82
N GLY A 355 -14.04 25.70 -2.12
CA GLY A 355 -14.77 26.28 -1.00
C GLY A 355 -14.22 25.87 0.37
N LEU A 356 -15.01 26.14 1.42
CA LEU A 356 -14.67 25.75 2.79
C LEU A 356 -14.74 24.23 2.93
N ARG A 357 -13.69 23.65 3.51
CA ARG A 357 -13.60 22.22 3.81
C ARG A 357 -13.12 21.99 5.24
N LYS A 358 -13.58 20.91 5.85
CA LYS A 358 -13.09 20.42 7.15
C LYS A 358 -11.82 19.62 6.91
N LEU A 359 -10.72 20.07 7.48
CA LEU A 359 -9.42 19.40 7.45
C LEU A 359 -9.21 18.67 8.78
N THR A 360 -8.98 17.36 8.69
CA THR A 360 -8.58 16.52 9.82
C THR A 360 -7.16 16.00 9.58
N GLY A 361 -6.33 15.96 10.63
CA GLY A 361 -4.96 15.47 10.58
C GLY A 361 -3.89 16.51 10.22
N TYR A 362 -2.68 16.04 9.96
CA TYR A 362 -1.53 16.88 9.70
C TYR A 362 -1.46 17.28 8.23
N ARG A 363 -1.10 18.55 7.98
CA ARG A 363 -0.54 18.91 6.68
C ARG A 363 0.92 18.48 6.62
N GLU A 364 1.36 18.09 5.44
CA GLU A 364 2.74 17.68 5.16
C GLU A 364 3.76 18.73 5.64
N GLY A 365 3.49 20.03 5.42
CA GLY A 365 4.35 21.14 5.86
C GLY A 365 4.26 21.50 7.34
N GLU A 366 3.26 21.01 8.06
CA GLU A 366 3.19 21.15 9.53
C GLU A 366 3.98 20.04 10.20
N TRP A 367 3.77 18.80 9.75
CA TRP A 367 4.59 17.67 10.17
C TRP A 367 6.07 17.95 9.91
N PHE A 368 6.41 18.45 8.71
CA PHE A 368 7.78 18.78 8.38
C PHE A 368 8.37 19.84 9.31
N ARG A 369 7.63 20.91 9.65
CA ARG A 369 8.10 21.94 10.59
C ARG A 369 8.40 21.38 11.98
N GLU A 370 7.62 20.41 12.43
CA GLU A 370 7.85 19.73 13.71
C GLU A 370 9.11 18.85 13.67
N TRP A 371 9.33 18.16 12.55
CA TRP A 371 10.44 17.22 12.39
C TRP A 371 11.74 17.82 11.86
N GLU A 372 11.71 19.02 11.29
CA GLU A 372 12.84 19.65 10.60
C GLU A 372 14.08 19.76 11.49
N SER A 373 13.90 20.19 12.75
CA SER A 373 14.98 20.30 13.75
C SER A 373 15.66 18.95 14.00
N THR A 374 14.84 17.90 14.16
CA THR A 374 15.28 16.53 14.44
C THR A 374 15.99 15.94 13.24
N ILE A 375 15.43 16.06 12.04
CA ILE A 375 16.03 15.58 10.78
C ILE A 375 17.40 16.22 10.55
N ARG A 376 17.49 17.56 10.66
CA ARG A 376 18.76 18.28 10.52
C ARG A 376 19.80 17.80 11.52
N ARG A 377 19.39 17.57 12.78
CA ARG A 377 20.27 17.09 13.85
C ARG A 377 20.76 15.67 13.56
N CYS A 378 19.87 14.75 13.16
CA CYS A 378 20.23 13.38 12.80
C CYS A 378 21.24 13.33 11.65
N ALA A 379 21.04 14.14 10.61
CA ALA A 379 21.99 14.25 9.50
C ALA A 379 23.34 14.85 9.95
N ALA A 380 23.33 15.93 10.74
CA ALA A 380 24.54 16.58 11.24
C ALA A 380 25.37 15.65 12.16
N MET A 381 24.71 14.85 12.99
CA MET A 381 25.35 13.84 13.86
C MET A 381 25.71 12.54 13.13
N ARG A 382 25.40 12.44 11.83
CA ARG A 382 25.57 11.24 11.01
C ARG A 382 24.92 9.98 11.61
N LEU A 383 23.70 10.12 12.13
CA LEU A 383 22.99 9.04 12.82
C LEU A 383 22.84 7.79 11.94
N ARG A 384 23.17 6.62 12.49
CA ARG A 384 22.88 5.32 11.88
C ARG A 384 22.05 4.51 12.84
N GLN A 385 20.78 4.29 12.51
CA GLN A 385 19.85 3.57 13.36
C GLN A 385 18.94 2.69 12.51
N GLU A 386 18.71 1.46 12.96
CA GLU A 386 17.78 0.52 12.34
C GLU A 386 16.35 0.71 12.84
N GLU A 387 16.17 1.08 14.11
CA GLU A 387 14.84 1.33 14.68
C GLU A 387 14.29 2.69 14.23
N PRO A 388 13.05 2.75 13.70
CA PRO A 388 12.42 4.00 13.30
C PRO A 388 12.18 4.95 14.47
N LEU A 389 12.47 6.24 14.23
CA LEU A 389 12.18 7.33 15.17
C LEU A 389 10.66 7.53 15.29
N LYS A 390 10.16 7.53 16.52
CA LYS A 390 8.72 7.68 16.82
C LYS A 390 8.33 9.05 17.36
N ARG A 391 9.31 9.84 17.81
CA ARG A 391 9.10 11.16 18.44
C ARG A 391 10.20 12.12 18.02
N THR A 392 9.86 13.40 17.98
CA THR A 392 10.83 14.48 17.82
C THR A 392 11.72 14.59 19.06
N VAL A 393 12.96 15.02 18.87
CA VAL A 393 14.00 15.05 19.93
C VAL A 393 13.98 16.39 20.69
N ASP A 394 12.89 17.16 20.62
CA ASP A 394 12.82 18.49 21.21
C ASP A 394 12.48 18.44 22.71
N GLY A 395 13.53 18.22 23.50
CA GLY A 395 13.63 18.52 24.92
C GLY A 395 15.10 18.62 25.34
N PRO A 396 15.49 19.53 26.24
CA PRO A 396 16.88 19.69 26.70
C PRO A 396 17.36 18.57 27.65
N GLY A 397 16.90 17.32 27.49
CA GLY A 397 17.13 16.28 28.50
C GLY A 397 16.92 14.82 28.07
N ILE A 398 16.93 14.47 26.78
CA ILE A 398 16.80 13.06 26.37
C ILE A 398 17.96 12.65 25.44
N LEU A 399 19.18 12.87 25.93
CA LEU A 399 20.38 12.10 25.58
C LEU A 399 21.25 11.91 26.84
N GLU A 400 20.62 11.69 28.01
CA GLU A 400 21.32 11.34 29.25
C GLU A 400 21.42 9.82 29.46
N GLY A 401 21.05 9.02 28.45
CA GLY A 401 20.98 7.56 28.54
C GLY A 401 21.45 6.78 27.31
N TYR A 402 22.08 7.44 26.33
CA TYR A 402 22.70 6.73 25.20
C TYR A 402 24.21 6.97 25.22
N ASP A 403 24.94 5.86 25.37
CA ASP A 403 26.38 5.81 25.63
C ASP A 403 27.20 6.71 24.69
N ASN A 404 27.71 7.81 25.25
CA ASN A 404 28.85 8.55 24.72
C ASN A 404 30.20 7.82 24.99
N HIS A 405 30.17 6.54 25.34
CA HIS A 405 31.36 5.71 25.62
C HIS A 405 31.67 4.75 24.48
N ALA A 406 31.76 5.28 23.26
CA ALA A 406 32.49 4.61 22.20
C ALA A 406 32.93 5.68 21.20
N LEU A 407 34.07 6.31 21.47
CA LEU A 407 35.07 6.83 20.51
C LEU A 407 35.96 7.90 21.19
N ASP A 408 36.60 7.50 22.29
CA ASP A 408 37.91 8.02 22.67
C ASP A 408 38.72 6.84 23.19
N GLY A 409 39.59 6.31 22.33
CA GLY A 409 40.66 5.36 22.65
C GLY A 409 41.69 5.41 21.53
N TYR A 410 43.01 5.39 21.71
CA TYR A 410 43.85 4.94 22.83
C TYR A 410 43.40 3.66 23.53
#